data_AF-A0A1M3BIB4-F1
#
_entry.id   AF-A0A1M3BIB4-F1
#
_cell.length_a   1.000
_cell.length_b   1.000
_cell.length_c   1.000
_cell.angle_alpha   90.00
_cell.angle_beta   90.00
_cell.angle_gamma   90.00
#
_symmetry.space_group_name_H-M   'P 1'
#
loop_
_entity.id
_entity.type
_entity.pdbx_description
1 polymer ?
#
loop_
_entity_poly.entity_id
_entity_poly.type
_entity_poly.pdbx_seq_one_letter_code
_entity_poly.pdbx_strand_id
1 'polypeptide(L)' 'MFSQIGPLEIAIVAIIALLVLGPKKLPEAGRGLGRSMREFKSGISGISGESEKSADPEKTSEPASKTTV' A
#
# COMPACT_ATOMS: atom_id res chain seq x y z
N MET A 1 -21.76 -17.29 -8.57
CA MET A 1 -21.37 -17.07 -9.98
C MET A 1 -20.02 -16.38 -10.15
N PHE A 2 -19.54 -15.55 -9.21
CA PHE A 2 -18.22 -14.87 -9.31
C PHE A 2 -17.00 -15.69 -8.88
N SER A 3 -17.17 -16.84 -8.22
CA SER A 3 -16.06 -17.73 -7.82
C SER A 3 -15.33 -18.41 -8.99
N GLN A 4 -15.82 -18.22 -10.22
CA GLN A 4 -15.16 -18.72 -11.44
C GLN A 4 -14.09 -17.76 -11.97
N ILE A 5 -14.04 -16.51 -11.49
CA ILE A 5 -12.99 -15.56 -11.88
C ILE A 5 -11.72 -15.95 -11.14
N GLY A 6 -10.98 -16.87 -11.76
CA GLY A 6 -9.75 -17.39 -11.22
C GLY A 6 -8.64 -16.34 -11.22
N PRO A 7 -7.58 -16.54 -10.43
CA PRO A 7 -6.39 -15.69 -10.46
C PRO A 7 -5.81 -15.48 -11.87
N LEU A 8 -6.00 -16.48 -12.76
CA LEU A 8 -5.54 -16.44 -14.15
C LEU A 8 -6.31 -15.41 -14.98
N GLU A 9 -7.62 -15.28 -14.78
CA GLU A 9 -8.45 -14.31 -15.51
C GLU A 9 -8.12 -12.87 -15.09
N ILE A 10 -7.90 -12.66 -13.79
CA ILE A 10 -7.40 -11.38 -13.25
C ILE A 10 -6.02 -11.06 -13.85
N ALA A 11 -5.13 -12.05 -13.97
CA ALA A 11 -3.81 -11.84 -14.56
C ALA A 11 -3.88 -11.41 -16.03
N ILE A 12 -4.77 -11.98 -16.83
CA ILE A 12 -4.98 -11.59 -18.23
C ILE A 12 -5.46 -10.14 -18.32
N VAL A 13 -6.46 -9.76 -17.52
CA VAL A 13 -6.96 -8.37 -17.48
C VAL A 13 -5.85 -7.41 -17.02
N ALA A 14 -5.08 -7.80 -16.01
CA ALA A 14 -3.94 -7.02 -15.55
C ALA A 14 -2.89 -6.83 -16.64
N ILE A 15 -2.59 -7.84 -17.46
CA ILE A 15 -1.66 -7.71 -18.60
C ILE A 15 -2.19 -6.69 -19.60
N ILE A 16 -3.47 -6.74 -19.97
CA ILE A 16 -4.06 -5.76 -20.90
C ILE A 16 -4.00 -4.34 -20.30
N ALA A 17 -4.37 -4.19 -19.02
CA ALA A 17 -4.30 -2.92 -18.33
C ALA A 17 -2.85 -2.39 -18.24
N LEU A 18 -1.87 -3.28 -18.03
CA LEU A 18 -0.44 -2.97 -18.03
C LEU A 18 0.06 -2.52 -19.41
N LEU A 19 -0.51 -3.01 -20.51
CA LEU A 19 -0.16 -2.55 -21.86
C LEU A 19 -0.70 -1.14 -22.13
N VAL A 20 -1.93 -0.84 -21.70
CA VAL A 20 -2.56 0.47 -21.90
C VAL A 20 -1.96 1.53 -20.96
N LEU A 21 -1.86 1.20 -19.68
CA LEU A 21 -1.42 2.13 -18.64
C LEU A 21 0.11 2.13 -18.49
N GLY A 22 0.77 1.01 -18.77
CA GLY A 22 2.20 0.80 -18.56
C GLY A 22 2.54 0.16 -17.21
N PRO A 23 3.51 -0.77 -17.13
CA PRO A 23 3.87 -1.45 -15.89
C PRO A 23 4.44 -0.55 -14.80
N LYS A 24 4.97 0.62 -15.17
CA LYS A 24 5.46 1.62 -14.21
C LYS A 24 4.33 2.46 -13.61
N LYS A 25 3.19 2.59 -14.30
CA LYS A 25 2.12 3.50 -13.90
C LYS A 25 1.17 2.90 -12.86
N LEU A 26 0.96 1.58 -12.87
CA LEU A 26 0.23 0.90 -11.79
C LEU A 26 0.86 1.11 -10.39
N PRO A 27 2.18 0.85 -10.17
CA PRO A 27 2.79 1.06 -8.87
C PRO A 27 2.95 2.55 -8.53
N GLU A 28 3.09 3.43 -9.52
CA GLU A 28 3.13 4.88 -9.32
C GLU A 28 1.77 5.40 -8.80
N ALA A 29 0.67 5.00 -9.45
CA ALA A 29 -0.69 5.31 -9.01
C ALA A 29 -1.01 4.70 -7.64
N GLY A 30 -0.63 3.43 -7.42
CA GLY A 30 -0.81 2.75 -6.14
C GLY A 30 -0.05 3.42 -4.99
N ARG A 31 1.17 3.94 -5.23
CA ARG A 31 1.92 4.71 -4.23
C ARG A 31 1.29 6.07 -3.90
N GLY A 32 0.65 6.71 -4.86
CA GLY A 32 -0.12 7.94 -4.62
C GLY A 32 -1.38 7.66 -3.80
N LEU A 33 -2.20 6.73 -4.28
CA LEU A 33 -3.44 6.30 -3.61
C LEU A 33 -3.17 5.72 -2.23
N GLY A 34 -2.10 4.95 -2.04
CA GLY A 34 -1.75 4.36 -0.74
C GLY A 34 -1.38 5.41 0.31
N ARG A 35 -0.71 6.50 -0.09
CA ARG A 35 -0.42 7.63 0.81
C ARG A 35 -1.70 8.35 1.20
N SER A 36 -2.55 8.69 0.23
CA SER A 36 -3.86 9.29 0.51
C SER A 36 -4.75 8.39 1.36
N MET A 37 -4.76 7.08 1.11
CA MET A 37 -5.54 6.10 1.88
C MET A 37 -5.00 5.97 3.31
N ARG A 38 -3.68 6.05 3.52
CA ARG A 38 -3.07 6.05 4.85
C ARG A 38 -3.46 7.30 5.64
N GLU A 39 -3.38 8.48 5.01
CA GLU A 39 -3.79 9.75 5.64
C GLU A 39 -5.30 9.77 5.92
N PHE A 40 -6.12 9.33 4.97
CA PHE A 40 -7.57 9.21 5.12
C PHE A 40 -7.94 8.24 6.24
N LYS A 41 -7.28 7.06 6.32
CA LYS A 41 -7.47 6.10 7.39
C LYS A 41 -7.03 6.67 8.75
N SER A 42 -5.87 7.32 8.83
CA SER A 42 -5.41 7.98 10.07
C SER A 42 -6.36 9.08 10.54
N GLY A 43 -6.88 9.88 9.62
CA GLY A 43 -7.86 10.92 9.92
C GLY A 43 -9.18 10.35 10.42
N ILE A 44 -9.67 9.26 9.81
CA ILE A 44 -10.90 8.56 10.23
C ILE A 44 -10.71 7.82 11.56
N SER A 45 -9.58 7.13 11.75
CA SER A 45 -9.27 6.45 13.01
C SER A 45 -9.15 7.41 14.19
N GLY A 46 -8.70 8.65 13.96
CA GLY A 46 -8.67 9.70 14.98
C GLY A 46 -10.04 10.22 15.41
N ILE A 47 -11.05 10.16 14.52
CA ILE A 47 -12.43 10.61 14.81
C ILE A 47 -13.37 9.47 15.24
N SER A 48 -13.10 8.22 14.85
CA SER A 48 -13.95 7.06 15.18
C SER A 48 -13.74 6.49 16.59
N GLY A 49 -12.89 7.08 17.42
CA GLY A 49 -12.63 6.61 18.78
C GLY A 49 -11.66 5.44 18.79
N GLU A 50 -10.70 5.53 19.71
CA GLU A 50 -9.68 4.54 20.02
C GLU A 50 -10.13 3.09 19.83
N SER A 51 -9.70 2.45 18.75
CA SER A 51 -9.56 1.00 18.72
C SER A 51 -8.53 0.59 17.67
N GLU A 52 -7.54 -0.18 18.14
CA GLU A 52 -6.51 -0.90 17.39
C GLU A 52 -5.20 -0.14 17.07
N LYS A 53 -4.40 -0.10 18.14
CA LYS A 53 -2.94 -0.16 18.17
C LYS A 53 -2.33 -0.95 16.98
N SER A 54 -1.22 -0.41 16.46
CA SER A 54 -0.21 -1.02 15.58
C SER A 54 -0.43 -0.97 14.06
N ALA A 55 0.33 -0.08 13.41
CA ALA A 55 1.22 -0.43 12.29
C ALA A 55 2.06 0.80 11.92
N ASP A 56 3.00 1.15 12.81
CA ASP A 56 4.19 1.90 12.42
C ASP A 56 5.22 0.86 11.94
N PRO A 57 5.50 0.74 10.64
CA PRO A 57 6.76 0.15 10.21
C PRO A 57 7.83 1.20 10.50
N GLU A 58 8.26 1.23 11.75
CA GLU A 58 9.41 1.97 12.20
C GLU A 58 10.60 1.55 11.31
N LYS A 59 11.01 2.46 10.44
CA LYS A 59 12.39 2.91 10.37
C LYS A 59 13.45 1.80 10.46
N THR A 60 13.46 0.85 9.52
CA THR A 60 14.64 -0.02 9.31
C THR A 60 15.52 0.57 8.21
N SER A 61 16.28 1.60 8.57
CA SER A 61 17.55 1.96 7.93
C SER A 61 18.28 2.96 8.82
N GLU A 62 18.86 2.48 9.93
CA GLU A 62 20.23 2.87 10.36
C GLU A 62 20.64 2.01 11.58
N PRO A 63 21.39 0.90 11.39
CA PRO A 63 22.04 0.23 12.51
C PRO A 63 23.24 1.04 12.99
N ALA A 64 23.19 1.47 14.25
CA ALA A 64 24.27 1.58 15.23
C ALA A 64 25.70 1.95 14.77
N SER A 65 26.26 3.06 15.30
CA SER A 65 27.38 2.99 16.28
C SER A 65 27.78 4.37 16.85
N LYS A 66 27.52 4.58 18.15
CA LYS A 66 28.37 5.16 19.22
C LYS A 66 28.95 6.58 19.00
N THR A 67 28.50 7.61 19.72
CA THR A 67 28.81 7.93 21.14
C THR A 67 30.29 8.27 21.37
N THR A 68 30.55 9.58 21.40
CA THR A 68 31.39 10.31 22.36
C THR A 68 31.71 9.54 23.64
N VAL A 69 32.99 9.21 23.88
CA VAL A 69 33.77 9.66 25.06
C VAL A 69 35.24 9.69 24.65
#